data_AF-A0A2A7EAS9-F1
#
_entry.id   AF-A0A2A7EAS9-F1
#
_cell.length_a   1.000
_cell.length_b   1.000
_cell.length_c   1.000
_cell.angle_alpha   90.00
_cell.angle_beta   90.00
_cell.angle_gamma   90.00
#
_symmetry.space_group_name_H-M   'P 1'
#
loop_
_entity.id
_entity.type
_entity.pdbx_description
1 polymer ?
#
loop_
_entity_poly.entity_id
_entity_poly.type
_entity_poly.pdbx_seq_one_letter_code
_entity_poly.pdbx_strand_id
1 'polypeptide(L)'
;MIERIDCKNLTYERFMKEFADKKPVILTNLVNNWECFNWDLKYLNDRFGEQEVVIRKSDYEGKKKVYTVKLSKFIQLLEGGNEENWYCDWPFSIMGNREIALSYSIPSFLTEQTVRKKGDKELKWVFLGSTNTGTPLHKDFQATHNWNAVIFGKKKWVFFNPEFNQEMEYLASVDCNIFNPTPEEQEIILKAKPYYIELNQGEIIYTPKNWWHQVINEELTFAISENFWFKHELQVN
;
A
#
# COMPACT_ATOMS: atom_id res chain seq x y z
N MET A 1 4.81 -16.78 -9.58
CA MET A 1 4.42 -15.45 -10.09
C MET A 1 3.06 -15.12 -9.51
N ILE A 2 2.84 -13.88 -9.06
CA ILE A 2 1.52 -13.44 -8.56
C ILE A 2 0.58 -13.28 -9.76
N GLU A 3 -0.65 -13.78 -9.62
CA GLU A 3 -1.66 -13.78 -10.69
C GLU A 3 -2.25 -12.38 -10.89
N ARG A 4 -2.57 -12.04 -12.14
CA ARG A 4 -3.37 -10.87 -12.53
C ARG A 4 -4.73 -11.33 -13.00
N ILE A 5 -5.79 -10.82 -12.38
CA ILE A 5 -7.17 -11.21 -12.68
C ILE A 5 -8.01 -9.96 -12.95
N ASP A 6 -8.73 -9.96 -14.06
CA ASP A 6 -9.78 -8.98 -14.30
C ASP A 6 -10.86 -9.11 -13.23
N CYS A 7 -11.15 -8.02 -12.51
CA CYS A 7 -12.17 -7.99 -11.45
C CYS A 7 -13.51 -8.59 -11.88
N LYS A 8 -13.91 -8.45 -13.15
CA LYS A 8 -15.18 -8.99 -13.67
C LYS A 8 -15.22 -10.52 -13.69
N ASN A 9 -14.05 -11.16 -13.70
CA ASN A 9 -13.89 -12.62 -13.77
C ASN A 9 -13.62 -13.26 -12.41
N LEU A 10 -13.73 -12.50 -11.31
CA LEU A 10 -13.48 -12.97 -9.96
C LEU A 10 -14.75 -12.86 -9.10
N THR A 11 -15.35 -14.01 -8.79
CA THR A 11 -16.50 -14.07 -7.88
C THR A 11 -16.05 -14.05 -6.41
N TYR A 12 -16.97 -13.72 -5.51
CA TYR A 12 -16.74 -13.81 -4.07
C TYR A 12 -16.27 -15.20 -3.64
N GLU A 13 -16.99 -16.24 -4.05
CA GLU A 13 -16.67 -17.64 -3.71
C GLU A 13 -15.28 -18.05 -4.18
N ARG A 14 -14.92 -17.69 -5.41
CA ARG A 14 -13.58 -17.97 -5.95
C ARG A 14 -12.52 -17.20 -5.18
N PHE A 15 -12.75 -15.92 -4.90
CA PHE A 15 -11.82 -15.11 -4.11
C PHE A 15 -11.55 -15.73 -2.73
N MET A 16 -12.61 -16.09 -2.01
CA MET A 16 -12.49 -16.72 -0.69
C MET A 16 -11.78 -18.08 -0.75
N LYS A 17 -12.07 -18.87 -1.78
CA LYS A 17 -11.47 -20.19 -1.97
C LYS A 17 -9.98 -20.12 -2.32
N GLU A 18 -9.59 -19.24 -3.23
CA GLU A 18 -8.25 -19.25 -3.85
C GLU A 18 -7.26 -18.23 -3.27
N PHE A 19 -7.74 -17.09 -2.76
CA PHE A 19 -6.88 -15.94 -2.44
C PHE A 19 -6.98 -15.50 -0.99
N ALA A 20 -8.20 -15.37 -0.45
CA ALA A 20 -8.40 -14.91 0.91
C ALA A 20 -7.62 -15.78 1.91
N ASP A 21 -6.76 -15.13 2.71
CA ASP A 21 -5.86 -15.77 3.68
C ASP A 21 -4.82 -16.75 3.11
N LYS A 22 -4.67 -16.79 1.77
CA LYS A 22 -3.84 -17.80 1.10
C LYS A 22 -2.68 -17.18 0.35
N LYS A 23 -2.96 -16.30 -0.61
CA LYS A 23 -1.92 -15.74 -1.49
C LYS A 23 -2.33 -14.40 -2.07
N PRO A 24 -1.36 -13.52 -2.34
CA PRO A 24 -1.62 -12.24 -2.98
C PRO A 24 -2.12 -12.39 -4.42
N VAL A 25 -2.86 -11.40 -4.90
CA VAL A 25 -3.38 -11.34 -6.27
C VAL A 25 -3.50 -9.88 -6.73
N ILE A 26 -3.16 -9.64 -7.99
CA ILE A 26 -3.37 -8.35 -8.64
C ILE A 26 -4.73 -8.37 -9.35
N LEU A 27 -5.51 -7.33 -9.12
CA LEU A 27 -6.81 -7.11 -9.71
C LEU A 27 -6.74 -5.97 -10.73
N THR A 28 -7.30 -6.20 -11.91
CA THR A 28 -7.28 -5.24 -13.03
C THR A 28 -8.69 -4.84 -13.46
N ASN A 29 -8.80 -3.80 -14.30
CA ASN A 29 -10.04 -3.34 -14.95
C ASN A 29 -11.18 -2.94 -14.00
N LEU A 30 -10.84 -2.37 -12.84
CA LEU A 30 -11.79 -1.81 -11.88
C LEU A 30 -11.57 -0.31 -11.65
N VAL A 31 -10.34 0.07 -11.28
CA VAL A 31 -9.98 1.43 -10.87
C VAL A 31 -10.20 2.44 -11.99
N ASN A 32 -10.14 2.02 -13.26
CA ASN A 32 -10.45 2.83 -14.43
C ASN A 32 -11.90 3.37 -14.47
N ASN A 33 -12.80 2.85 -13.64
CA ASN A 33 -14.17 3.36 -13.50
C ASN A 33 -14.35 4.25 -12.25
N TRP A 34 -13.29 4.50 -11.48
CA TRP A 34 -13.34 5.36 -10.30
C TRP A 34 -13.24 6.83 -10.70
N GLU A 35 -13.92 7.71 -9.96
CA GLU A 35 -13.85 9.17 -10.18
C GLU A 35 -12.41 9.67 -10.03
N CYS A 36 -11.64 9.05 -9.12
CA CYS A 36 -10.25 9.41 -8.89
C CYS A 36 -9.25 8.90 -9.94
N PHE A 37 -9.67 8.11 -10.94
CA PHE A 37 -8.76 7.51 -11.90
C PHE A 37 -7.87 8.52 -12.65
N ASN A 38 -8.43 9.69 -12.97
CA ASN A 38 -7.75 10.75 -13.70
C ASN A 38 -7.20 11.86 -12.79
N TRP A 39 -7.13 11.64 -11.48
CA TRP A 39 -6.51 12.62 -10.59
C TRP A 39 -5.00 12.69 -10.87
N ASP A 40 -4.45 13.90 -10.75
CA ASP A 40 -3.03 14.19 -10.85
C ASP A 40 -2.62 15.14 -9.70
N LEU A 41 -1.34 15.51 -9.65
CA LEU A 41 -0.86 16.47 -8.64
C LEU A 41 -1.60 17.81 -8.72
N LYS A 42 -1.93 18.28 -9.92
CA LYS A 42 -2.63 19.55 -10.10
C LYS A 42 -4.03 19.50 -9.46
N TYR A 43 -4.79 18.45 -9.73
CA TYR A 43 -6.10 18.22 -9.12
C TYR A 43 -5.99 18.14 -7.59
N LEU A 44 -5.03 17.37 -7.08
CA LEU A 44 -4.81 17.25 -5.64
C LEU A 44 -4.47 18.60 -5.00
N ASN A 45 -3.62 19.40 -5.64
CA ASN A 45 -3.26 20.74 -5.19
C ASN A 45 -4.47 21.70 -5.21
N ASP A 46 -5.20 21.76 -6.31
CA ASP A 46 -6.33 22.68 -6.47
C ASP A 46 -7.48 22.33 -5.52
N ARG A 47 -7.71 21.04 -5.27
CA ARG A 47 -8.83 20.57 -4.45
C ARG A 47 -8.49 20.49 -2.96
N PHE A 48 -7.30 20.03 -2.62
CA PHE A 48 -6.91 19.68 -1.25
C PHE A 48 -5.66 20.43 -0.76
N GLY A 49 -5.11 21.36 -1.55
CA GLY A 49 -3.82 22.02 -1.28
C GLY A 49 -3.73 22.77 0.06
N GLU A 50 -4.84 23.25 0.61
CA GLU A 50 -4.89 23.95 1.89
C GLU A 50 -4.91 23.02 3.10
N GLN A 51 -5.10 21.72 2.90
CA GLN A 51 -5.15 20.75 3.99
C GLN A 51 -3.78 20.54 4.60
N GLU A 52 -3.73 20.48 5.93
CA GLU A 52 -2.51 20.09 6.64
C GLU A 52 -2.30 18.58 6.53
N VAL A 53 -1.08 18.22 6.17
CA VAL A 53 -0.64 16.85 5.97
C VAL A 53 0.66 16.60 6.72
N VAL A 54 0.79 15.39 7.25
CA VAL A 54 1.99 14.95 7.95
C VAL A 54 2.88 14.20 6.97
N ILE A 55 4.03 14.78 6.61
CA ILE A 55 5.00 14.23 5.67
C ILE A 55 6.22 13.67 6.40
N ARG A 56 6.85 12.66 5.81
CA ARG A 56 8.08 12.08 6.32
C ARG A 56 9.18 12.22 5.28
N LYS A 57 10.36 12.59 5.75
CA LYS A 57 11.59 12.47 4.97
C LYS A 57 12.24 11.13 5.29
N SER A 58 12.57 10.37 4.25
CA SER A 58 13.46 9.21 4.38
C SER A 58 14.87 9.70 4.07
N ASP A 59 15.67 9.98 5.09
CA ASP A 59 17.10 10.21 4.89
C ASP A 59 17.85 8.87 4.82
N TYR A 60 19.01 8.87 4.14
CA TYR A 60 19.87 7.69 4.00
C TYR A 60 20.45 7.21 5.35
N GLU A 61 20.36 8.06 6.39
CA GLU A 61 20.82 7.78 7.76
C GLU A 61 19.73 7.20 8.68
N GLY A 62 18.53 6.95 8.15
CA GLY A 62 17.45 6.24 8.85
C GLY A 62 16.65 7.06 9.88
N LYS A 63 16.88 8.38 10.00
CA LYS A 63 16.10 9.27 10.87
C LYS A 63 14.86 9.79 10.16
N LYS A 64 13.72 9.17 10.44
CA LYS A 64 12.40 9.67 10.04
C LYS A 64 12.13 11.03 10.69
N LYS A 65 12.35 12.12 9.96
CA LYS A 65 11.88 13.46 10.36
C LYS A 65 10.46 13.65 9.85
N VAL A 66 9.57 14.01 10.77
CA VAL A 66 8.15 14.22 10.51
C VAL A 66 7.87 15.72 10.49
N TYR A 67 7.13 16.18 9.50
CA TYR A 67 6.75 17.58 9.34
C TYR A 67 5.25 17.67 9.08
N THR A 68 4.59 18.69 9.66
CA THR A 68 3.23 19.05 9.28
C THR A 68 3.29 20.25 8.35
N VAL A 69 2.79 20.10 7.13
CA VAL A 69 2.79 21.15 6.09
C VAL A 69 1.46 21.16 5.35
N LYS A 70 1.16 22.22 4.60
CA LYS A 70 0.04 22.18 3.64
C LYS A 70 0.33 21.20 2.51
N LEU A 71 -0.69 20.54 1.98
CA LEU A 71 -0.55 19.63 0.84
C LEU A 71 0.05 20.34 -0.37
N SER A 72 -0.33 21.59 -0.64
CA SER A 72 0.26 22.40 -1.70
C SER A 72 1.77 22.57 -1.54
N LYS A 73 2.24 22.79 -0.30
CA LYS A 73 3.67 22.86 0.00
C LYS A 73 4.36 21.52 -0.22
N PHE A 74 3.71 20.41 0.13
CA PHE A 74 4.24 19.08 -0.12
C PHE A 74 4.33 18.78 -1.62
N ILE A 75 3.31 19.10 -2.41
CA ILE A 75 3.31 18.93 -3.86
C ILE A 75 4.46 19.73 -4.50
N GLN A 76 4.70 20.97 -4.07
CA GLN A 76 5.86 21.75 -4.52
C GLN A 76 7.20 21.06 -4.20
N LEU A 77 7.32 20.39 -3.04
CA LEU A 77 8.53 19.65 -2.68
C LEU A 77 8.75 18.43 -3.58
N LEU A 78 7.66 17.77 -4.02
CA LEU A 78 7.70 16.64 -4.94
C LEU A 78 8.07 17.07 -6.37
N GLU A 79 7.53 18.19 -6.85
CA GLU A 79 7.77 18.72 -8.20
C GLU A 79 9.13 19.43 -8.33
N GLY A 80 9.63 20.01 -7.24
CA GLY A 80 10.84 20.84 -7.22
C GLY A 80 12.16 20.11 -7.51
N GLY A 81 12.13 18.82 -7.89
CA GLY A 81 13.32 18.06 -8.27
C GLY A 81 14.34 17.88 -7.14
N ASN A 82 13.91 18.00 -5.88
CA ASN A 82 14.79 17.82 -4.74
C ASN A 82 15.38 16.41 -4.74
N GLU A 83 16.66 16.28 -4.39
CA GLU A 83 17.35 15.00 -4.16
C GLU A 83 16.77 14.20 -2.95
N GLU A 84 15.71 14.72 -2.32
CA GLU A 84 15.17 14.21 -1.08
C GLU A 84 13.94 13.33 -1.31
N ASN A 85 13.94 12.14 -0.69
CA ASN A 85 12.85 11.18 -0.74
C ASN A 85 11.74 11.56 0.24
N TRP A 86 10.67 12.19 -0.27
CA TRP A 86 9.51 12.58 0.52
C TRP A 86 8.35 11.61 0.37
N TYR A 87 7.81 11.17 1.50
CA TYR A 87 6.78 10.13 1.55
C TYR A 87 5.67 10.46 2.54
N CYS A 88 4.47 10.00 2.19
CA CYS A 88 3.29 10.12 3.00
C CYS A 88 2.43 8.87 3.00
N ASP A 89 1.94 8.55 4.20
CA ASP A 89 0.93 7.56 4.53
C ASP A 89 -0.06 8.21 5.52
N TRP A 90 -1.12 8.83 5.00
CA TRP A 90 -2.12 9.49 5.85
C TRP A 90 -3.28 8.56 6.14
N PRO A 91 -3.75 8.42 7.39
CA PRO A 91 -5.10 7.98 7.61
C PRO A 91 -6.06 9.01 7.00
N PHE A 92 -7.10 8.55 6.31
CA PHE A 92 -8.06 9.43 5.64
C PHE A 92 -8.67 10.51 6.56
N SER A 93 -8.70 10.28 7.87
CA SER A 93 -9.19 11.21 8.90
C SER A 93 -8.49 12.59 8.92
N ILE A 94 -7.31 12.73 8.31
CA ILE A 94 -6.54 14.00 8.31
C ILE A 94 -6.86 14.86 7.08
N MET A 95 -7.24 14.27 5.93
CA MET A 95 -7.56 14.98 4.68
C MET A 95 -9.05 15.38 4.54
N GLY A 96 -9.87 15.33 5.59
CA GLY A 96 -11.31 15.63 5.44
C GLY A 96 -12.10 14.63 4.58
N ASN A 97 -11.54 13.43 4.40
CA ASN A 97 -12.08 12.09 4.12
C ASN A 97 -13.26 11.88 3.14
N ARG A 98 -14.35 12.66 3.20
CA ARG A 98 -15.60 12.27 2.51
C ARG A 98 -15.49 12.25 0.99
N GLU A 99 -14.81 13.21 0.38
CA GLU A 99 -14.71 13.27 -1.08
C GLU A 99 -13.85 12.15 -1.65
N ILE A 100 -12.68 11.89 -1.05
CA ILE A 100 -11.83 10.77 -1.47
C ILE A 100 -12.54 9.45 -1.20
N ALA A 101 -13.23 9.29 -0.06
CA ALA A 101 -13.99 8.06 0.23
C ALA A 101 -15.15 7.81 -0.74
N LEU A 102 -15.67 8.85 -1.41
CA LEU A 102 -16.72 8.74 -2.41
C LEU A 102 -16.17 8.57 -3.84
N SER A 103 -14.88 8.82 -4.07
CA SER A 103 -14.28 8.81 -5.40
C SER A 103 -13.89 7.42 -5.91
N TYR A 104 -14.01 6.38 -5.09
CA TYR A 104 -13.75 4.99 -5.44
C TYR A 104 -14.78 4.02 -4.88
N SER A 105 -14.89 2.84 -5.50
CA SER A 105 -15.74 1.75 -5.04
C SER A 105 -15.01 0.41 -5.16
N ILE A 106 -14.96 -0.32 -4.05
CA ILE A 106 -14.26 -1.60 -3.92
C ILE A 106 -15.24 -2.76 -4.14
N PRO A 107 -14.82 -3.85 -4.81
CA PRO A 107 -15.65 -5.02 -5.05
C PRO A 107 -16.10 -5.68 -3.75
N SER A 108 -17.25 -6.37 -3.81
CA SER A 108 -17.87 -7.03 -2.66
C SER A 108 -16.94 -8.05 -2.00
N PHE A 109 -16.09 -8.74 -2.75
CA PHE A 109 -15.19 -9.74 -2.18
C PHE A 109 -14.08 -9.18 -1.27
N LEU A 110 -13.79 -7.89 -1.33
CA LEU A 110 -12.90 -7.19 -0.38
C LEU A 110 -13.67 -6.40 0.69
N THR A 111 -15.00 -6.32 0.63
CA THR A 111 -15.80 -5.45 1.51
C THR A 111 -16.90 -6.18 2.27
N GLU A 112 -17.45 -7.26 1.73
CA GLU A 112 -18.53 -8.04 2.29
C GLU A 112 -18.01 -8.90 3.45
N GLN A 113 -18.77 -8.93 4.55
CA GLN A 113 -18.36 -9.58 5.79
C GLN A 113 -16.97 -9.15 6.30
N THR A 114 -16.62 -7.87 6.14
CA THR A 114 -15.36 -7.32 6.69
C THR A 114 -15.60 -6.30 7.80
N VAL A 115 -14.58 -6.13 8.64
CA VAL A 115 -14.46 -5.04 9.62
C VAL A 115 -13.28 -4.18 9.19
N ARG A 116 -13.55 -2.91 8.87
CA ARG A 116 -12.57 -1.95 8.30
C ARG A 116 -12.27 -0.78 9.23
N LYS A 117 -12.54 -0.98 10.52
CA LYS A 117 -12.32 0.01 11.57
C LYS A 117 -11.81 -0.66 12.83
N LYS A 118 -11.05 0.09 13.63
CA LYS A 118 -10.62 -0.31 14.97
C LYS A 118 -11.04 0.77 15.97
N GLY A 119 -12.05 0.46 16.79
CA GLY A 119 -12.77 1.47 17.56
C GLY A 119 -13.40 2.49 16.60
N ASP A 120 -13.08 3.78 16.81
CA ASP A 120 -13.55 4.88 15.98
C ASP A 120 -12.63 5.21 14.79
N LYS A 121 -11.50 4.50 14.64
CA LYS A 121 -10.53 4.74 13.58
C LYS A 121 -10.82 3.89 12.36
N GLU A 122 -11.04 4.53 11.22
CA GLU A 122 -11.07 3.86 9.92
C GLU A 122 -9.67 3.34 9.57
N LEU A 123 -9.62 2.15 8.97
CA LEU A 123 -8.40 1.52 8.51
C LEU A 123 -8.19 1.82 7.02
N LYS A 124 -8.05 3.11 6.71
CA LYS A 124 -7.92 3.60 5.33
C LYS A 124 -6.78 4.59 5.23
N TRP A 125 -5.97 4.46 4.19
CA TRP A 125 -4.80 5.29 3.97
C TRP A 125 -4.70 5.83 2.56
N VAL A 126 -4.24 7.07 2.46
CA VAL A 126 -3.79 7.69 1.22
C VAL A 126 -2.27 7.73 1.25
N PHE A 127 -1.67 7.35 0.14
CA PHE A 127 -0.22 7.38 -0.07
C PHE A 127 0.12 8.36 -1.17
N LEU A 128 1.08 9.24 -0.90
CA LEU A 128 1.69 10.12 -1.90
C LEU A 128 3.19 10.17 -1.63
N GLY A 129 4.01 9.89 -2.64
CA GLY A 129 5.46 9.96 -2.45
C GLY A 129 6.23 9.99 -3.76
N SER A 130 7.46 10.51 -3.69
CA SER A 130 8.39 10.57 -4.82
C SER A 130 8.90 9.19 -5.21
N THR A 131 9.57 9.09 -6.37
CA THR A 131 10.40 7.92 -6.70
C THR A 131 11.36 7.59 -5.56
N ASN A 132 11.67 6.30 -5.40
CA ASN A 132 12.54 5.73 -4.36
C ASN A 132 12.04 5.85 -2.91
N THR A 133 10.78 6.24 -2.71
CA THR A 133 10.13 6.18 -1.39
C THR A 133 9.30 4.92 -1.24
N GLY A 134 9.01 4.48 -0.03
CA GLY A 134 8.29 3.23 0.16
C GLY A 134 8.09 2.83 1.61
N THR A 135 7.60 1.61 1.80
CA THR A 135 7.39 1.01 3.12
C THR A 135 8.39 -0.14 3.30
N PRO A 136 9.21 -0.15 4.37
CA PRO A 136 10.15 -1.22 4.68
C PRO A 136 9.49 -2.60 4.78
N LEU A 137 10.30 -3.66 4.84
CA LEU A 137 9.80 -5.02 5.01
C LEU A 137 8.95 -5.14 6.30
N HIS A 138 7.70 -5.52 6.17
CA HIS A 138 6.77 -5.63 7.30
C HIS A 138 5.64 -6.62 7.04
N LYS A 139 4.87 -6.90 8.10
CA LYS A 139 3.51 -7.45 8.03
C LYS A 139 2.55 -6.35 8.42
N ASP A 140 1.35 -6.40 7.85
CA ASP A 140 0.26 -5.54 8.29
C ASP A 140 -0.09 -5.80 9.76
N PHE A 141 -0.46 -4.72 10.47
CA PHE A 141 -0.71 -4.78 11.91
C PHE A 141 -1.88 -5.72 12.23
N GLN A 142 -1.77 -6.41 13.38
CA GLN A 142 -2.83 -7.27 13.94
C GLN A 142 -3.43 -8.27 12.94
N ALA A 143 -2.59 -8.81 12.04
CA ALA A 143 -3.01 -9.77 11.03
C ALA A 143 -4.23 -9.30 10.22
N THR A 144 -4.27 -8.01 9.88
CA THR A 144 -5.22 -7.50 8.89
C THR A 144 -4.83 -7.98 7.50
N HIS A 145 -5.83 -8.15 6.65
CA HIS A 145 -5.65 -8.14 5.20
C HIS A 145 -5.59 -6.70 4.71
N ASN A 146 -5.04 -6.47 3.52
CA ASN A 146 -4.98 -5.16 2.91
C ASN A 146 -5.25 -5.24 1.41
N TRP A 147 -5.74 -4.16 0.84
CA TRP A 147 -5.63 -3.93 -0.60
C TRP A 147 -5.03 -2.55 -0.86
N ASN A 148 -4.25 -2.41 -1.94
CA ASN A 148 -3.63 -1.14 -2.33
C ASN A 148 -3.86 -0.89 -3.83
N ALA A 149 -4.52 0.22 -4.16
CA ALA A 149 -4.85 0.64 -5.52
C ALA A 149 -3.95 1.79 -5.96
N VAL A 150 -3.25 1.64 -7.08
CA VAL A 150 -2.44 2.72 -7.65
C VAL A 150 -3.32 3.59 -8.54
N ILE A 151 -3.46 4.86 -8.18
CA ILE A 151 -4.27 5.83 -8.92
C ILE A 151 -3.44 6.50 -10.01
N PHE A 152 -2.19 6.86 -9.70
CA PHE A 152 -1.17 7.22 -10.69
C PHE A 152 0.22 6.86 -10.18
N GLY A 153 1.17 6.72 -11.10
CA GLY A 153 2.53 6.27 -10.83
C GLY A 153 2.68 4.76 -10.89
N LYS A 154 3.74 4.25 -10.26
CA LYS A 154 4.14 2.84 -10.34
C LYS A 154 4.83 2.40 -9.05
N LYS A 155 4.46 1.21 -8.57
CA LYS A 155 5.09 0.58 -7.40
C LYS A 155 5.76 -0.73 -7.79
N LYS A 156 6.83 -1.06 -7.10
CA LYS A 156 7.41 -2.40 -7.05
C LYS A 156 7.18 -2.99 -5.67
N TRP A 157 6.72 -4.24 -5.63
CA TRP A 157 6.55 -4.98 -4.38
C TRP A 157 7.36 -6.26 -4.40
N VAL A 158 7.65 -6.75 -3.21
CA VAL A 158 8.13 -8.10 -2.97
C VAL A 158 7.31 -8.70 -1.84
N PHE A 159 6.87 -9.93 -2.02
CA PHE A 159 6.12 -10.69 -1.01
C PHE A 159 6.87 -11.95 -0.60
N PHE A 160 6.69 -12.36 0.65
CA PHE A 160 7.17 -13.62 1.20
C PHE A 160 6.05 -14.35 1.94
N ASN A 161 6.01 -15.67 1.77
CA ASN A 161 5.02 -16.51 2.43
C ASN A 161 5.24 -16.50 3.95
N PRO A 162 4.16 -16.47 4.77
CA PRO A 162 4.26 -16.56 6.23
C PRO A 162 5.06 -17.77 6.77
N GLU A 163 5.29 -18.83 5.97
CA GLU A 163 6.14 -19.96 6.36
C GLU A 163 7.60 -19.56 6.62
N PHE A 164 8.10 -18.47 6.01
CA PHE A 164 9.46 -17.94 6.19
C PHE A 164 9.52 -16.83 7.24
N ASN A 165 8.68 -16.91 8.27
CA ASN A 165 8.54 -15.83 9.26
C ASN A 165 9.85 -15.52 9.98
N GLN A 166 10.67 -16.53 10.30
CA GLN A 166 11.92 -16.33 11.03
C GLN A 166 12.96 -15.57 10.19
N GLU A 167 13.10 -15.92 8.92
CA GLU A 167 13.99 -15.25 7.98
C GLU A 167 13.57 -13.80 7.77
N MET A 168 12.26 -13.57 7.62
CA MET A 168 11.75 -12.21 7.40
C MET A 168 11.81 -11.34 8.65
N GLU A 169 11.63 -11.91 9.85
CA GLU A 169 11.86 -11.20 11.11
C GLU A 169 13.32 -10.77 11.24
N TYR A 170 14.26 -11.65 10.89
CA TYR A 170 15.68 -11.30 10.84
C TYR A 170 15.96 -10.15 9.86
N LEU A 171 15.54 -10.28 8.60
CA LEU A 171 15.75 -9.24 7.58
C LEU A 171 15.09 -7.91 7.95
N ALA A 172 13.90 -7.93 8.56
CA ALA A 172 13.25 -6.73 9.05
C ALA A 172 13.98 -6.10 10.24
N SER A 173 14.57 -6.90 11.13
CA SER A 173 15.31 -6.41 12.30
C SER A 173 16.60 -5.67 11.97
N VAL A 174 17.16 -5.93 10.79
CA VAL A 174 18.36 -5.26 10.27
C VAL A 174 18.03 -4.19 9.23
N ASP A 175 16.75 -3.79 9.12
CA ASP A 175 16.25 -2.82 8.15
C ASP A 175 16.66 -3.13 6.69
N CYS A 176 16.70 -4.43 6.33
CA CYS A 176 17.12 -4.89 5.01
C CYS A 176 16.27 -4.26 3.89
N ASN A 177 16.94 -3.70 2.88
CA ASN A 177 16.30 -3.31 1.64
C ASN A 177 16.31 -4.49 0.66
N ILE A 178 15.20 -5.21 0.52
CA ILE A 178 15.06 -6.38 -0.35
C ILE A 178 15.28 -6.05 -1.84
N PHE A 179 15.13 -4.79 -2.23
CA PHE A 179 15.42 -4.34 -3.60
C PHE A 179 16.89 -3.97 -3.83
N ASN A 180 17.70 -3.87 -2.77
CA ASN A 180 19.14 -3.64 -2.83
C ASN A 180 19.86 -4.32 -1.64
N PRO A 181 19.83 -5.66 -1.56
CA PRO A 181 20.41 -6.39 -0.45
C PRO A 181 21.93 -6.55 -0.58
N THR A 182 22.60 -6.73 0.54
CA THR A 182 23.98 -7.24 0.57
C THR A 182 24.04 -8.70 0.09
N PRO A 183 25.23 -9.22 -0.26
CA PRO A 183 25.36 -10.63 -0.66
C PRO A 183 24.84 -11.64 0.37
N GLU A 184 25.02 -11.39 1.66
CA GLU A 184 24.55 -12.27 2.74
C GLU A 184 23.02 -12.26 2.84
N GLU A 185 22.41 -11.07 2.82
CA GLU A 185 20.95 -10.93 2.83
C GLU A 185 20.31 -11.56 1.59
N GLN A 186 20.95 -11.43 0.42
CA GLN A 186 20.49 -12.03 -0.83
C GLN A 186 20.35 -13.55 -0.73
N GLU A 187 21.23 -14.24 -0.01
CA GLU A 187 21.12 -15.69 0.20
C GLU A 187 19.87 -16.07 1.01
N ILE A 188 19.56 -15.30 2.05
CA ILE A 188 18.37 -15.50 2.89
C ILE A 188 17.10 -15.21 2.07
N ILE A 189 17.10 -14.10 1.33
CA ILE A 189 16.00 -13.70 0.45
C ILE A 189 15.68 -14.83 -0.54
N LEU A 190 16.68 -15.36 -1.24
CA LEU A 190 16.48 -16.42 -2.24
C LEU A 190 15.90 -17.70 -1.62
N LYS A 191 16.33 -18.07 -0.41
CA LYS A 191 15.78 -19.22 0.33
C LYS A 191 14.29 -19.02 0.67
N ALA A 192 13.88 -17.79 0.95
CA ALA A 192 12.50 -17.43 1.28
C ALA A 192 11.56 -17.29 0.06
N LYS A 193 12.05 -17.58 -1.16
CA LYS A 193 11.26 -17.67 -2.40
C LYS A 193 10.39 -16.41 -2.65
N PRO A 194 11.02 -15.26 -2.93
CA PRO A 194 10.33 -13.98 -3.05
C PRO A 194 9.41 -13.93 -4.27
N TYR A 195 8.30 -13.21 -4.13
CA TYR A 195 7.42 -12.86 -5.23
C TYR A 195 7.57 -11.37 -5.57
N TYR A 196 8.39 -11.07 -6.57
CA TYR A 196 8.52 -9.70 -7.09
C TYR A 196 7.36 -9.36 -8.02
N ILE A 197 6.79 -8.17 -7.84
CA ILE A 197 5.75 -7.64 -8.73
C ILE A 197 5.98 -6.17 -9.03
N GLU A 198 5.45 -5.76 -10.18
CA GLU A 198 5.21 -4.38 -10.52
C GLU A 198 3.71 -4.13 -10.47
N LEU A 199 3.29 -3.01 -9.90
CA LEU A 199 1.91 -2.59 -9.78
C LEU A 199 1.77 -1.22 -10.45
N ASN A 200 0.98 -1.18 -11.51
CA ASN A 200 0.82 -0.03 -12.38
C ASN A 200 -0.47 0.74 -12.04
N GLN A 201 -0.58 1.96 -12.57
CA GLN A 201 -1.83 2.73 -12.53
C GLN A 201 -3.04 1.89 -12.95
N GLY A 202 -4.08 1.95 -12.13
CA GLY A 202 -5.33 1.24 -12.35
C GLY A 202 -5.36 -0.19 -11.80
N GLU A 203 -4.24 -0.72 -11.30
CA GLU A 203 -4.16 -2.05 -10.68
C GLU A 203 -4.33 -1.96 -9.15
N ILE A 204 -4.89 -3.03 -8.58
CA ILE A 204 -5.00 -3.22 -7.13
C ILE A 204 -4.23 -4.47 -6.73
N ILE A 205 -3.38 -4.41 -5.71
CA ILE A 205 -2.81 -5.60 -5.06
C ILE A 205 -3.62 -5.95 -3.83
N TYR A 206 -4.05 -7.20 -3.71
CA TYR A 206 -4.55 -7.78 -2.45
C TYR A 206 -3.39 -8.45 -1.71
N THR A 207 -3.24 -8.08 -0.44
CA THR A 207 -2.28 -8.65 0.51
C THR A 207 -3.03 -9.45 1.57
N PRO A 208 -2.86 -10.79 1.63
CA PRO A 208 -3.44 -11.59 2.68
C PRO A 208 -2.76 -11.31 4.02
N LYS A 209 -3.49 -11.50 5.12
CA LYS A 209 -2.92 -11.34 6.46
C LYS A 209 -1.64 -12.16 6.65
N ASN A 210 -0.74 -11.65 7.48
CA ASN A 210 0.56 -12.24 7.83
C ASN A 210 1.60 -12.35 6.70
N TRP A 211 1.26 -11.99 5.46
CA TRP A 211 2.25 -11.98 4.38
C TRP A 211 3.24 -10.83 4.57
N TRP A 212 4.53 -11.18 4.58
CA TRP A 212 5.61 -10.21 4.62
C TRP A 212 5.74 -9.51 3.28
N HIS A 213 5.93 -8.20 3.30
CA HIS A 213 6.10 -7.44 2.08
C HIS A 213 6.89 -6.14 2.27
N GLN A 214 7.58 -5.74 1.21
CA GLN A 214 8.23 -4.43 1.07
C GLN A 214 7.77 -3.77 -0.23
N VAL A 215 7.64 -2.45 -0.21
CA VAL A 215 7.12 -1.65 -1.32
C VAL A 215 8.05 -0.48 -1.60
N ILE A 216 8.30 -0.19 -2.88
CA ILE A 216 8.98 1.02 -3.32
C ILE A 216 8.21 1.66 -4.49
N ASN A 217 8.16 2.99 -4.51
CA ASN A 217 7.64 3.79 -5.60
C ASN A 217 8.73 3.90 -6.68
N GLU A 218 8.48 3.37 -7.87
CA GLU A 218 9.38 3.56 -9.02
C GLU A 218 9.18 4.93 -9.68
N GLU A 219 7.99 5.50 -9.49
CA GLU A 219 7.60 6.83 -9.98
C GLU A 219 6.97 7.63 -8.85
N LEU A 220 6.80 8.94 -9.03
CA LEU A 220 5.88 9.72 -8.22
C LEU A 220 4.51 9.03 -8.21
N THR A 221 4.06 8.61 -7.03
CA THR A 221 2.93 7.69 -6.91
C THR A 221 1.89 8.18 -5.93
N PHE A 222 0.63 8.15 -6.36
CA PHE A 222 -0.54 8.28 -5.50
C PHE A 222 -1.32 6.98 -5.46
N ALA A 223 -1.59 6.49 -4.25
CA ALA A 223 -2.30 5.24 -4.04
C ALA A 223 -3.26 5.32 -2.86
N ILE A 224 -4.29 4.49 -2.90
CA ILE A 224 -5.29 4.34 -1.83
C ILE A 224 -5.21 2.92 -1.30
N SER A 225 -5.32 2.74 0.01
CA SER A 225 -5.25 1.44 0.65
C SER A 225 -6.26 1.32 1.77
N GLU A 226 -6.79 0.12 2.00
CA GLU A 226 -7.55 -0.18 3.21
C GLU A 226 -7.15 -1.52 3.81
N ASN A 227 -7.00 -1.53 5.13
CA ASN A 227 -6.83 -2.75 5.91
C ASN A 227 -8.18 -3.22 6.45
N PHE A 228 -8.33 -4.52 6.60
CA PHE A 228 -9.56 -5.12 7.09
C PHE A 228 -9.33 -6.49 7.72
N TRP A 229 -10.27 -6.91 8.55
CA TRP A 229 -10.46 -8.31 8.92
C TRP A 229 -11.72 -8.83 8.27
N PHE A 230 -11.78 -10.12 7.95
CA PHE A 230 -13.06 -10.77 7.76
C PHE A 230 -13.73 -10.96 9.13
N LYS A 231 -15.05 -10.78 9.20
CA LYS A 231 -15.82 -10.88 10.46
C LYS A 231 -15.62 -12.22 11.17
N HIS A 232 -15.52 -13.31 10.42
CA HIS A 232 -15.30 -14.65 10.98
C HIS A 232 -13.94 -14.78 11.71
N GLU A 233 -12.96 -13.94 11.38
CA GLU A 233 -11.63 -13.94 12.02
C GLU A 233 -11.67 -13.26 13.40
N LEU A 234 -12.68 -12.42 13.66
CA LEU A 234 -12.85 -11.68 14.91
C LEU A 234 -13.84 -12.35 15.87
N GLN A 235 -14.51 -13.42 15.43
CA GLN A 235 -15.51 -14.16 16.23
C GLN A 235 -14.90 -15.16 17.21
N VAL A 236 -13.58 -15.16 17.36
CA VAL A 236 -12.87 -15.99 18.34
C VAL A 236 -12.38 -15.08 19.47
N ASN A 237 -13.28 -14.81 20.41
CA ASN A 237 -12.99 -14.42 21.79
C ASN A 237 -14.10 -14.97 22.69
#